data_AF-A0A4J2GGI3-F1
#
_entry.id   AF-A0A4J2GGI3-F1
#
_cell.length_a   1.000
_cell.length_b   1.000
_cell.length_c   1.000
_cell.angle_alpha   90.00
_cell.angle_beta   90.00
_cell.angle_gamma   90.00
#
_symmetry.space_group_name_H-M   'P 1'
#
loop_
_entity.id
_entity.type
_entity.pdbx_description
1 polymer ?
#
loop_
_entity_poly.entity_id
_entity_poly.type
_entity_poly.pdbx_seq_one_letter_code
_entity_poly.pdbx_strand_id
1 'polypeptide(L)' 'MIADKDLETARELQYAINAIIGKLTSAHGNMYGVIKEVLKINEGLNIGSVRSPLTPVTEEDRPVVEAAAALIRETKERFL' A
#
# COMPACT_ATOMS: atom_id res chain seq x y z
N MET A 1 -5.55 9.09 -18.32
CA MET A 1 -6.79 8.30 -18.10
C MET A 1 -8.02 9.18 -17.86
N ILE A 2 -8.25 9.73 -16.65
CA ILE A 2 -9.46 10.57 -16.40
C ILE A 2 -9.49 11.84 -17.26
N ALA A 3 -8.38 12.57 -17.32
CA ALA A 3 -8.26 13.78 -18.15
C ALA A 3 -8.48 13.48 -19.65
N ASP A 4 -8.08 12.28 -20.08
CA ASP A 4 -8.21 11.79 -21.46
C ASP A 4 -9.57 11.13 -21.73
N LYS A 5 -10.48 11.14 -20.74
CA LYS A 5 -11.81 10.48 -20.76
C LYS A 5 -11.78 8.96 -20.96
N ASP A 6 -10.64 8.32 -20.73
CA ASP A 6 -10.53 6.87 -20.63
C ASP A 6 -10.99 6.42 -19.24
N LEU A 7 -12.31 6.34 -19.07
CA LEU A 7 -12.96 6.04 -17.80
C LEU A 7 -12.93 4.55 -17.45
N GLU A 8 -12.80 3.68 -18.45
CA GLU A 8 -12.74 2.23 -18.23
C GLU A 8 -11.43 1.86 -17.54
N THR A 9 -10.29 2.26 -18.11
CA THR A 9 -8.97 2.02 -17.51
C THR A 9 -8.84 2.75 -16.17
N ALA A 10 -9.36 3.97 -16.04
CA ALA A 10 -9.37 4.71 -14.77
C ALA A 10 -10.11 3.95 -13.67
N ARG A 11 -11.25 3.34 -13.99
CA ARG A 11 -12.03 2.53 -13.06
C ARG A 11 -11.29 1.27 -12.66
N GLU A 12 -10.66 0.57 -13.60
CA GLU A 12 -9.85 -0.62 -13.30
C GLU A 12 -8.70 -0.29 -12.35
N LEU A 13 -7.97 0.80 -12.62
CA LEU A 13 -6.91 1.28 -11.73
C LEU A 13 -7.46 1.61 -10.35
N GLN A 14 -8.62 2.26 -10.26
CA GLN A 14 -9.24 2.59 -8.97
C GLN A 14 -9.62 1.33 -8.17
N TYR A 15 -10.09 0.26 -8.82
CA TYR A 15 -10.34 -1.01 -8.15
C TYR A 15 -9.04 -1.65 -7.64
N ALA A 16 -7.95 -1.59 -8.41
CA ALA A 16 -6.64 -2.06 -7.97
C ALA A 16 -6.13 -1.26 -6.75
N ILE A 17 -6.29 0.07 -6.78
CA ILE A 17 -5.97 0.95 -5.65
C ILE A 17 -6.82 0.60 -4.42
N ASN A 18 -8.12 0.34 -4.58
CA ASN A 18 -8.98 -0.07 -3.47
C ASN A 18 -8.53 -1.40 -2.85
N ALA A 19 -8.09 -2.36 -3.67
CA ALA A 19 -7.53 -3.63 -3.18
C ALA A 19 -6.24 -3.40 -2.37
N ILE A 20 -5.35 -2.50 -2.83
CA ILE A 20 -4.15 -2.08 -2.09
C ILE A 20 -4.53 -1.46 -0.75
N ILE A 21 -5.48 -0.52 -0.72
CA ILE A 21 -5.95 0.12 0.52
C ILE A 21 -6.51 -0.94 1.47
N GLY A 22 -7.35 -1.85 0.97
CA GLY A 22 -7.88 -2.96 1.77
C GLY A 22 -6.77 -3.78 2.43
N LYS A 23 -5.70 -4.08 1.69
CA LYS A 23 -4.53 -4.79 2.21
C LYS A 23 -3.74 -3.98 3.24
N LEU A 24 -3.51 -2.69 3.00
CA LEU A 24 -2.83 -1.79 3.95
C LEU A 24 -3.57 -1.66 5.28
N THR A 25 -4.90 -1.83 5.26
CA THR A 25 -5.76 -1.78 6.46
C THR A 25 -5.99 -3.12 7.15
N SER A 26 -5.44 -4.24 6.64
CA SER A 26 -5.72 -5.57 7.17
C SER A 26 -4.71 -6.06 8.23
N ALA A 27 -3.74 -5.21 8.61
CA ALA A 27 -2.75 -5.51 9.65
C ALA A 27 -3.30 -5.18 11.05
N HIS A 28 -2.66 -5.72 12.08
CA HIS A 28 -2.87 -5.29 13.47
C HIS A 28 -2.26 -3.90 13.71
N GLY A 29 -1.06 -3.66 13.17
CA GLY A 29 -0.42 -2.35 13.17
C GLY A 29 -1.25 -1.30 12.43
N ASN A 30 -1.11 -0.03 12.83
CA ASN A 30 -1.82 1.06 12.18
C ASN A 30 -1.44 1.18 10.70
N MET A 31 -2.41 1.50 9.83
CA MET A 31 -2.22 1.64 8.37
C MET A 31 -1.02 2.53 8.00
N TYR A 32 -0.78 3.63 8.72
CA TYR A 32 0.38 4.47 8.44
C TYR A 32 1.71 3.77 8.74
N GLY A 33 1.77 2.90 9.76
CA GLY A 33 2.93 2.06 10.02
C GLY A 33 3.17 1.07 8.90
N VAL A 34 2.10 0.44 8.39
CA VAL A 34 2.17 -0.48 7.24
C VAL A 34 2.70 0.26 6.01
N ILE A 35 2.16 1.44 5.69
CA ILE A 35 2.61 2.27 4.57
C ILE A 35 4.09 2.62 4.69
N LYS A 36 4.58 2.97 5.88
CA LYS A 36 6.00 3.28 6.10
C LYS A 36 6.90 2.08 5.82
N GLU A 37 6.51 0.89 6.27
CA GLU A 37 7.28 -0.34 5.99
C GLU A 37 7.21 -0.71 4.49
N VAL A 38 6.08 -0.48 3.82
CA VAL A 38 5.95 -0.63 2.36
C VAL A 38 6.90 0.33 1.62
N LEU A 39 6.97 1.60 2.03
CA LEU A 39 7.90 2.58 1.46
C LEU A 39 9.37 2.20 1.68
N LYS A 40 9.68 1.60 2.83
CA LYS A 40 11.01 1.04 3.10
C LYS A 40 11.35 -0.09 2.13
N ILE A 41 10.41 -0.98 1.81
CA ILE A 41 10.60 -2.09 0.87
C ILE A 41 10.71 -1.61 -0.57
N ASN A 42 9.74 -0.81 -1.05
CA ASN A 42 9.62 -0.47 -2.45
C ASN A 42 10.51 0.70 -2.88
N GLU A 43 10.77 1.64 -1.97
CA GLU A 43 11.41 2.92 -2.29
C GLU A 43 12.69 3.15 -1.44
N GLY A 44 13.05 2.23 -0.55
CA GLY A 44 14.22 2.37 0.33
C GLY A 44 14.08 3.45 1.42
N LEU A 45 12.87 3.98 1.63
CA LEU A 45 12.62 5.09 2.56
C LEU A 45 12.37 4.60 3.99
N ASN A 46 13.38 4.71 4.85
CA ASN A 46 13.26 4.40 6.27
C ASN A 46 12.83 5.63 7.09
N ILE A 47 11.54 5.78 7.34
CA ILE A 47 10.92 6.95 8.00
C ILE A 47 10.36 6.65 9.40
N GLY A 48 10.97 5.66 10.07
CA GLY A 48 10.70 5.28 11.45
C GLY A 48 9.31 4.69 11.68
N SER A 49 8.95 4.49 12.95
CA SER A 49 7.63 3.97 13.32
C SER A 49 6.56 5.07 13.39
N VAL A 50 5.33 4.70 13.71
CA VAL A 50 4.26 5.63 14.06
C VAL A 50 4.43 6.11 15.51
N ARG A 51 3.89 7.30 15.80
CA ARG A 51 3.88 7.86 17.15
C ARG A 51 2.65 7.35 17.91
N SER A 52 2.81 7.06 19.20
CA SER A 52 1.69 6.81 20.12
C SER A 52 0.65 7.95 20.03
N PRO A 53 -0.66 7.65 20.02
CA PRO A 53 -1.30 6.37 20.40
C PRO A 53 -1.46 5.34 19.26
N LEU A 54 -0.86 5.55 18.09
CA LEU A 54 -0.99 4.61 16.97
C LEU A 54 -0.19 3.33 17.24
N THR A 55 -0.83 2.18 17.03
CA THR A 55 -0.21 0.85 17.19
C THR A 55 0.91 0.67 16.17
N PRO A 56 2.16 0.41 16.59
CA PRO A 56 3.25 0.07 15.69
C PRO A 56 3.01 -1.25 14.93
N VAL A 57 3.63 -1.38 13.77
CA VAL A 57 3.72 -2.65 13.03
C VAL A 57 4.66 -3.59 13.77
N THR A 58 4.28 -4.86 13.89
CA THR A 58 5.11 -5.93 14.47
C THR A 58 5.51 -6.95 13.41
N GLU A 59 6.29 -7.97 13.79
CA GLU A 59 6.64 -9.05 12.85
C GLU A 59 5.43 -9.89 12.40
N GLU A 60 4.34 -9.92 13.18
CA GLU A 60 3.11 -10.61 12.79
C GLU A 60 2.43 -9.93 11.59
N ASP A 61 2.66 -8.63 11.40
CA ASP A 61 2.13 -7.84 10.29
C ASP A 61 2.98 -7.98 9.01
N ARG A 62 4.18 -8.58 9.09
CA ARG A 62 5.12 -8.69 7.98
C ARG A 62 4.51 -9.29 6.70
N PRO A 63 3.71 -10.37 6.76
CA PRO A 63 3.06 -10.92 5.57
C PRO A 63 2.09 -9.94 4.90
N VAL A 64 1.42 -9.08 5.68
CA VAL A 64 0.51 -8.05 5.14
C VAL A 64 1.32 -6.94 4.45
N VAL A 65 2.40 -6.50 5.08
CA VAL A 65 3.31 -5.48 4.53
C VAL A 65 3.91 -5.94 3.20
N GLU A 66 4.47 -7.15 3.15
CA GLU A 66 5.11 -7.69 1.95
C GLU A 66 4.10 -7.87 0.80
N ALA A 67 2.92 -8.39 1.11
CA ALA A 67 1.85 -8.54 0.13
C ALA A 67 1.33 -7.20 -0.40
N ALA A 68 1.20 -6.17 0.45
CA ALA A 68 0.84 -4.83 0.02
C ALA A 68 1.94 -4.21 -0.87
N ALA A 69 3.22 -4.40 -0.52
CA ALA A 69 4.34 -3.93 -1.30
C ALA A 69 4.40 -4.58 -2.69
N ALA A 70 4.18 -5.91 -2.76
CA ALA A 70 4.11 -6.66 -4.02
C ALA A 70 2.94 -6.18 -4.90
N LEU A 71 1.75 -6.07 -4.32
CA LEU A 71 0.54 -5.64 -5.03
C LEU A 71 0.69 -4.24 -5.63
N ILE A 72 1.40 -3.33 -4.94
CA ILE A 72 1.72 -2.00 -5.49
C ILE A 72 2.65 -2.10 -6.69
N ARG A 73 3.70 -2.94 -6.64
CA ARG A 73 4.62 -3.12 -7.78
C ARG A 73 3.90 -3.71 -8.99
N GLU A 74 3.11 -4.76 -8.79
CA GLU A 74 2.30 -5.40 -9.83
C GLU A 74 1.29 -4.40 -10.44
N THR A 75 0.65 -3.56 -9.62
CA THR A 75 -0.26 -2.53 -10.10
C THR A 75 0.48 -1.45 -10.91
N LYS A 76 1.67 -1.04 -10.48
CA LYS A 76 2.51 -0.12 -11.26
C LYS A 76 2.87 -0.74 -12.61
N GLU A 77 3.35 -1.99 -12.65
CA GLU A 77 3.70 -2.70 -13.89
C GLU A 77 2.52 -2.86 -14.86
N ARG A 78 1.29 -2.97 -14.35
CA ARG A 78 0.10 -3.11 -15.19
C ARG A 78 -0.39 -1.79 -15.80
N PHE A 79 -0.22 -0.67 -15.10
CA PHE A 79 -0.89 0.59 -15.45
C PHE A 79 0.06 1.76 -15.79
N LEU A 80 1.37 1.61 -15.58
CA LEU A 80 2.41 2.59 -15.89
C LEU A 80 3.40 2.03 -16.90
#